data_AF-A0A9D9M7R2-F1
#
_entry.id   AF-A0A9D9M7R2-F1
#
_cell.length_a   1.000
_cell.length_b   1.000
_cell.length_c   1.000
_cell.angle_alpha   90.00
_cell.angle_beta   90.00
_cell.angle_gamma   90.00
#
_symmetry.space_group_name_H-M   'P 1'
#
loop_
_entity.id
_entity.type
_entity.pdbx_description
1 polymer ?
#
loop_
_entity_poly.entity_id
_entity_poly.type
_entity_poly.pdbx_seq_one_letter_code
_entity_poly.pdbx_strand_id
1 'polypeptide(L)'
;MKHIRLFAAIAAMAAFMACAKEELPVDPSDPQDEIQTGFVKMSFTAQLEPGFTKAYLSEKAVLWAGDESIAVFDHDNGGAAYKFDAESSGLTTSFSGTVPDGITHYTAVYPYSESLTYEAGEGSPVNAIIPSIQEATLGSFDPASAIFIATATSTDDKLQFTPAFALFKVNVDVDNVVQVSLSTTTNNLAGSVKVARSGNLSNGSGTLSKTIILKKSDNSVLAKGDYYIVTRFLKEGQAFENFTIKYLTSGALSNSRVSVSGVGYDKLVRKDILNLGSLSSIPGTPSVSWYEYYQAGYDISIGSKTINKSTNGDAELLTANDAVLAIGKAKFEDGGVKFLRAVGTGTFSQTNNPTITNSSYFLADGDSRVPVAMTNVINLAEGALYLKGLSLSISGKTSILNVNKNTSGSMTDLVVDNCYINQNVASFVTTNSSYKNYGIQCIEFANNSFAVSVDANIINVSSSYAGISVYSKFVFNNNYVYSTDGTNHKTSAFSYSGSSGDQMEVEMNNNLFYNTAAAGTIKHNTLKKVTAKYNLVWTADASGLDSNAKLFGMTSKTAIPTVDVVNNAGYGTLATGKKWTIADATVNTGMKAIIVPESDPIASADTATGVFTMATEYEAYGPQL
;
A
#
# COMPACT_ATOMS: atom_id res chain seq x y z
N MET A 1 36.68 -32.09 16.39
CA MET A 1 36.96 -32.83 17.65
C MET A 1 38.06 -32.10 18.40
N LYS A 2 37.75 -31.68 19.64
CA LYS A 2 38.58 -31.44 20.86
C LYS A 2 39.99 -30.84 20.70
N HIS A 3 40.40 -29.79 21.43
CA HIS A 3 40.54 -29.68 22.90
C HIS A 3 40.48 -28.18 23.35
N ILE A 4 39.64 -27.77 24.33
CA ILE A 4 39.87 -27.66 25.81
C ILE A 4 40.92 -26.57 26.17
N ARG A 5 40.51 -25.34 26.55
CA ARG A 5 40.30 -24.76 27.91
C ARG A 5 41.51 -24.85 28.86
N LEU A 6 42.00 -23.72 29.42
CA LEU A 6 41.92 -23.42 30.88
C LEU A 6 42.41 -21.99 31.24
N PHE A 7 41.75 -21.44 32.26
CA PHE A 7 41.87 -20.14 32.94
C PHE A 7 42.85 -20.15 34.13
N ALA A 8 43.05 -18.95 34.70
CA ALA A 8 43.42 -18.57 36.09
C ALA A 8 44.92 -18.25 36.32
N ALA A 9 45.34 -17.01 36.61
CA ALA A 9 45.02 -16.04 37.70
C ALA A 9 46.09 -16.08 38.81
N ILE A 10 46.74 -14.94 39.07
CA ILE A 10 47.45 -14.67 40.33
C ILE A 10 47.14 -13.23 40.76
N ALA A 11 46.49 -13.12 41.92
CA ALA A 11 46.31 -11.90 42.67
C ALA A 11 47.58 -11.59 43.49
N ALA A 12 47.89 -10.31 43.68
CA ALA A 12 48.80 -9.87 44.74
C ALA A 12 48.27 -8.55 45.34
N MET A 13 47.73 -8.66 46.55
CA MET A 13 47.58 -7.56 47.50
C MET A 13 48.97 -7.07 47.95
N ALA A 14 49.16 -5.77 48.02
CA ALA A 14 50.12 -5.15 48.92
C ALA A 14 49.48 -3.90 49.54
N ALA A 15 49.21 -3.99 50.84
CA ALA A 15 48.86 -2.86 51.68
C ALA A 15 50.14 -2.28 52.29
N PHE A 16 50.33 -0.98 52.17
CA PHE A 16 51.09 -0.17 53.13
C PHE A 16 50.36 1.17 53.32
N MET A 17 50.08 1.49 54.59
CA MET A 17 49.62 2.81 55.04
C MET A 17 50.76 3.83 54.90
N ALA A 18 50.44 5.05 54.45
CA ALA A 18 50.93 6.29 55.07
C ALA A 18 50.10 7.47 54.56
N CYS A 19 49.64 8.28 55.51
CA CYS A 19 48.92 9.52 55.30
C CYS A 19 49.88 10.60 54.78
N ALA A 20 49.63 11.16 53.60
CA ALA A 20 50.07 12.51 53.23
C ALA A 20 49.17 13.04 52.11
N LYS A 21 48.59 14.21 52.38
CA LYS A 21 47.80 15.03 51.47
C LYS A 21 48.78 15.68 50.49
N GLU A 22 48.71 15.33 49.21
CA GLU A 22 49.35 16.07 48.13
C GLU A 22 48.34 16.23 46.99
N GLU A 23 47.86 17.46 46.81
CA GLU A 23 47.09 17.88 45.65
C GLU A 23 48.02 17.78 44.43
N LEU A 24 47.81 16.76 43.59
CA LEU A 24 48.41 16.73 42.26
C LEU A 24 47.50 17.49 41.28
N PRO A 25 48.11 18.26 40.36
CA PRO A 25 47.39 19.14 39.45
C PRO A 25 46.52 18.33 38.49
N VAL A 26 45.29 18.81 38.30
CA VAL A 26 44.31 18.30 37.32
C VAL A 26 44.94 18.31 35.92
N ASP A 27 45.00 17.13 35.29
CA ASP A 27 45.25 16.98 33.86
C ASP A 27 44.01 17.46 33.09
N PRO A 28 44.08 18.50 32.25
CA PRO A 28 42.93 19.10 31.57
C PRO A 28 42.49 18.34 30.31
N SER A 29 42.81 17.05 30.18
CA SER A 29 42.46 16.24 28.99
C SER A 29 41.39 15.16 29.22
N ASP A 30 40.77 15.11 30.39
CA ASP A 30 39.56 14.32 30.62
C ASP A 30 38.33 15.22 30.38
N PRO A 31 37.39 14.88 29.48
CA PRO A 31 36.16 15.65 29.34
C PRO A 31 35.35 15.48 30.62
N GLN A 32 35.56 16.37 31.59
CA GLN A 32 34.60 16.54 32.67
C GLN A 32 33.32 17.09 32.03
N ASP A 33 32.28 16.26 31.99
CA ASP A 33 30.92 16.74 31.86
C ASP A 33 30.71 17.79 32.95
N GLU A 34 30.78 19.08 32.60
CA GLU A 34 30.47 20.17 33.52
C GLU A 34 28.99 20.01 33.92
N ILE A 35 28.75 19.41 35.08
CA ILE A 35 27.43 19.34 35.70
C ILE A 35 26.98 20.78 35.92
N GLN A 36 25.84 21.17 35.33
CA GLN A 36 25.29 22.52 35.50
C GLN A 36 25.18 22.88 36.99
N THR A 37 25.55 24.12 37.34
CA THR A 37 25.47 24.61 38.71
C THR A 37 24.05 24.42 39.27
N GLY A 38 23.92 23.71 40.39
CA GLY A 38 22.63 23.37 41.01
C GLY A 38 22.06 22.00 40.63
N PHE A 39 22.78 21.20 39.82
CA PHE A 39 22.46 19.81 39.52
C PHE A 39 23.46 18.85 40.17
N VAL A 40 23.02 17.62 40.45
CA VAL A 40 23.83 16.52 40.97
C VAL A 40 23.68 15.29 40.08
N LYS A 41 24.76 14.52 39.92
CA LYS A 41 24.73 13.22 39.24
C LYS A 41 24.10 12.20 40.17
N MET A 42 23.12 11.46 39.66
CA MET A 42 22.43 10.39 40.38
C MET A 42 22.51 9.10 39.57
N SER A 43 22.52 7.98 40.29
CA SER A 43 22.41 6.65 39.71
C SER A 43 21.34 5.87 40.45
N PHE A 44 20.48 5.16 39.73
CA PHE A 44 19.44 4.32 40.29
C PHE A 44 19.63 2.88 39.83
N THR A 45 19.63 1.94 40.78
CA THR A 45 19.63 0.52 40.43
C THR A 45 18.21 0.08 40.10
N ALA A 46 17.98 -0.30 38.85
CA ALA A 46 16.68 -0.72 38.36
C ALA A 46 16.54 -2.25 38.31
N GLN A 47 15.38 -2.73 38.75
CA GLN A 47 14.94 -4.10 38.57
C GLN A 47 13.44 -4.12 38.25
N LEU A 48 12.98 -5.15 37.55
CA LEU A 48 11.55 -5.33 37.29
C LEU A 48 10.87 -6.10 38.42
N GLU A 49 9.60 -5.81 38.67
CA GLU A 49 8.82 -6.52 39.67
C GLU A 49 8.76 -8.04 39.38
N PRO A 50 8.96 -8.92 40.38
CA PRO A 50 8.82 -10.36 40.21
C PRO A 50 7.42 -10.80 39.74
N GLY A 51 7.34 -11.97 39.12
CA GLY A 51 6.07 -12.60 38.73
C GLY A 51 5.48 -12.13 37.40
N PHE A 52 6.27 -11.46 36.55
CA PHE A 52 5.89 -11.24 35.15
C PHE A 52 6.03 -12.57 34.37
N THR A 53 4.98 -13.40 34.37
CA THR A 53 5.00 -14.73 33.74
C THR A 53 5.02 -14.62 32.21
N LYS A 54 6.23 -14.65 31.63
CA LYS A 54 6.45 -14.63 30.18
C LYS A 54 6.52 -16.02 29.56
N ALA A 55 5.77 -16.23 28.48
CA ALA A 55 5.86 -17.43 27.66
C ALA A 55 6.92 -17.34 26.53
N TYR A 56 7.71 -16.26 26.45
CA TYR A 56 9.19 -16.24 26.33
C TYR A 56 9.69 -14.93 25.69
N LEU A 57 10.61 -14.27 26.41
CA LEU A 57 11.66 -13.39 25.89
C LEU A 57 12.93 -13.87 26.62
N SER A 58 13.85 -14.48 25.86
CA SER A 58 15.18 -15.00 26.28
C SER A 58 15.29 -15.90 27.54
N GLU A 59 14.23 -16.61 27.94
CA GLU A 59 14.05 -17.30 29.26
C GLU A 59 13.29 -16.45 30.28
N LYS A 60 11.96 -16.49 30.17
CA LYS A 60 10.97 -16.07 31.18
C LYS A 60 11.10 -14.65 31.78
N ALA A 61 11.96 -13.75 31.28
CA ALA A 61 12.18 -12.41 31.85
C ALA A 61 12.11 -11.28 30.79
N VAL A 62 11.86 -10.02 31.21
CA VAL A 62 12.22 -8.83 30.42
C VAL A 62 13.61 -8.44 30.84
N LEU A 63 14.49 -8.16 29.88
CA LEU A 63 15.82 -7.64 30.12
C LEU A 63 15.83 -6.15 29.75
N TRP A 64 16.55 -5.35 30.52
CA TRP A 64 16.96 -4.02 30.09
C TRP A 64 18.00 -4.15 28.98
N ALA A 65 17.96 -3.24 28.00
CA ALA A 65 19.02 -3.04 27.02
C ALA A 65 19.85 -1.79 27.38
N GLY A 66 21.15 -1.82 27.09
CA GLY A 66 22.09 -0.75 27.48
C GLY A 66 21.92 0.58 26.74
N ASP A 67 20.98 0.67 25.80
CA ASP A 67 20.60 1.88 25.07
C ASP A 67 19.23 2.43 25.50
N GLU A 68 18.61 1.83 26.51
CA GLU A 68 17.31 2.26 27.03
C GLU A 68 17.43 3.45 27.99
N SER A 69 16.36 4.25 28.06
CA SER A 69 16.30 5.43 28.91
C SER A 69 15.01 5.49 29.72
N ILE A 70 15.09 6.05 30.91
CA ILE A 70 13.95 6.35 31.79
C ILE A 70 13.78 7.86 31.98
N ALA A 71 12.54 8.27 32.21
CA ALA A 71 12.18 9.60 32.67
C ALA A 71 12.10 9.61 34.20
N VAL A 72 12.85 10.48 34.87
CA VAL A 72 12.80 10.69 36.32
C VAL A 72 12.15 12.03 36.61
N PHE A 73 11.17 12.05 37.51
CA PHE A 73 10.46 13.26 37.94
C PHE A 73 10.75 13.58 39.40
N ASP A 74 10.86 14.87 39.69
CA ASP A 74 10.77 15.39 41.05
C ASP A 74 9.33 15.21 41.52
N HIS A 75 9.17 14.36 42.54
CA HIS A 75 7.86 14.07 43.10
C HIS A 75 7.18 15.30 43.71
N ASP A 76 7.96 16.15 44.38
CA ASP A 76 7.43 17.16 45.28
C ASP A 76 7.03 18.42 44.50
N ASN A 77 7.78 18.76 43.45
CA ASN A 77 7.58 19.98 42.66
C ASN A 77 6.98 19.73 41.27
N GLY A 78 6.98 18.48 40.80
CA GLY A 78 6.52 18.11 39.46
C GLY A 78 7.32 18.74 38.32
N GLY A 79 6.75 18.72 37.11
CA GLY A 79 7.36 19.33 35.93
C GLY A 79 7.87 18.34 34.88
N ALA A 80 8.89 18.77 34.13
CA ALA A 80 9.47 18.01 33.02
C ALA A 80 10.32 16.84 33.51
N ALA A 81 10.44 15.80 32.66
CA ALA A 81 11.25 14.63 32.94
C ALA A 81 12.75 14.93 32.84
N TYR A 82 13.54 14.37 33.76
CA TYR A 82 14.98 14.24 33.63
C TYR A 82 15.30 12.90 32.95
N LYS A 83 16.11 12.92 31.91
CA LYS A 83 16.53 11.70 31.20
C LYS A 83 17.64 10.99 31.95
N PHE A 84 17.50 9.68 32.13
CA PHE A 84 18.54 8.80 32.64
C PHE A 84 18.73 7.64 31.68
N ASP A 85 19.98 7.27 31.41
CA ASP A 85 20.34 6.25 30.44
C ASP A 85 20.86 4.99 31.15
N ALA A 86 20.51 3.82 30.60
CA ALA A 86 20.97 2.53 31.11
C ALA A 86 22.48 2.39 30.91
N GLU A 87 23.19 1.92 31.93
CA GLU A 87 24.64 1.71 31.85
C GLU A 87 25.00 0.35 31.20
N SER A 88 24.08 -0.61 31.22
CA SER A 88 24.28 -1.95 30.67
C SER A 88 22.97 -2.70 30.40
N SER A 89 23.05 -3.80 29.65
CA SER A 89 21.93 -4.72 29.46
C SER A 89 21.87 -5.79 30.56
N GLY A 90 20.67 -6.20 30.99
CA GLY A 90 20.52 -7.28 31.97
C GLY A 90 19.17 -7.33 32.69
N LEU A 91 19.03 -8.28 33.63
CA LEU A 91 17.87 -8.35 34.54
C LEU A 91 17.81 -7.17 35.51
N THR A 92 18.98 -6.64 35.82
CA THR A 92 19.20 -5.43 36.61
C THR A 92 20.16 -4.54 35.84
N THR A 93 19.96 -3.24 35.90
CA THR A 93 20.89 -2.25 35.34
C THR A 93 20.89 -1.00 36.21
N SER A 94 21.93 -0.20 36.11
CA SER A 94 21.94 1.14 36.69
C SER A 94 21.53 2.16 35.63
N PHE A 95 20.71 3.11 36.02
CA PHE A 95 20.36 4.27 35.19
C PHE A 95 21.03 5.49 35.77
N SER A 96 21.78 6.23 34.95
CA SER A 96 22.53 7.40 35.39
C SER A 96 22.13 8.66 34.62
N GLY A 97 22.10 9.78 35.34
CA GLY A 97 21.65 11.07 34.83
C GLY A 97 21.88 12.19 35.84
N THR A 98 21.35 13.38 35.56
CA THR A 98 21.48 14.56 36.42
C THR A 98 20.12 15.14 36.79
N VAL A 99 19.97 15.54 38.05
CA VAL A 99 18.75 16.16 38.60
C VAL A 99 19.12 17.38 39.45
N PRO A 100 18.20 18.33 39.68
CA PRO A 100 18.43 19.41 40.64
C PRO A 100 18.81 18.89 42.02
N ASP A 101 19.69 19.61 42.70
CA ASP A 101 20.06 19.31 44.08
C ASP A 101 18.85 19.48 45.02
N GLY A 102 18.77 18.63 46.05
CA GLY A 102 17.74 18.69 47.08
C GLY A 102 16.45 17.89 46.82
N ILE A 103 16.34 17.15 45.71
CA ILE A 103 15.20 16.25 45.49
C ILE A 103 15.30 15.02 46.40
N THR A 104 14.21 14.73 47.13
CA THR A 104 14.17 13.63 48.11
C THR A 104 13.33 12.43 47.67
N HIS A 105 12.38 12.64 46.76
CA HIS A 105 11.47 11.61 46.26
C HIS A 105 11.42 11.63 44.73
N TYR A 106 11.50 10.45 44.12
CA TYR A 106 11.60 10.29 42.68
C TYR A 106 10.49 9.39 42.16
N THR A 107 9.91 9.75 41.02
CA THR A 107 9.07 8.85 40.21
C THR A 107 9.76 8.61 38.89
N ALA A 108 10.02 7.34 38.54
CA ALA A 108 10.65 6.96 37.29
C ALA A 108 9.66 6.26 36.36
N VAL A 109 9.71 6.58 35.07
CA VAL A 109 8.89 5.96 34.03
C VAL A 109 9.75 5.52 32.86
N TYR A 110 9.51 4.30 32.39
CA TYR A 110 10.01 3.81 31.11
C TYR A 110 8.85 3.71 30.11
N PRO A 111 9.09 3.92 28.81
CA PRO A 111 10.32 4.48 28.23
C PRO A 111 10.38 6.00 28.44
N TYR A 112 11.58 6.58 28.38
CA TYR A 112 11.72 8.04 28.30
C TYR A 112 11.01 8.58 27.05
N SER A 113 10.24 9.65 27.23
CA SER A 113 9.70 10.46 26.14
C SER A 113 9.52 11.89 26.63
N GLU A 114 9.78 12.86 25.76
CA GLU A 114 9.56 14.28 26.04
C GLU A 114 8.07 14.62 26.26
N SER A 115 7.16 13.75 25.83
CA SER A 115 5.72 13.93 26.03
C SER A 115 5.24 13.56 27.44
N LEU A 116 6.08 12.95 28.27
CA LEU A 116 5.70 12.55 29.62
C LEU A 116 5.62 13.79 30.52
N THR A 117 4.57 13.86 31.33
CA THR A 117 4.39 14.95 32.31
C THR A 117 3.96 14.40 33.66
N TYR A 118 4.37 15.09 34.72
CA TYR A 118 4.02 14.75 36.10
C TYR A 118 3.37 15.96 36.78
N GLU A 119 2.19 15.74 37.35
CA GLU A 119 1.50 16.73 38.18
C GLU A 119 2.15 16.72 39.58
N ALA A 120 2.45 17.89 40.16
CA ALA A 120 3.05 17.98 41.49
C ALA A 120 2.11 17.39 42.57
N GLY A 121 2.69 16.79 43.62
CA GLY A 121 1.95 16.36 44.81
C GLY A 121 1.86 14.85 45.03
N GLU A 122 1.64 14.47 46.30
CA GLU A 122 1.61 13.08 46.74
C GLU A 122 0.52 12.26 46.03
N GLY A 123 0.93 11.18 45.35
CA GLY A 123 0.01 10.28 44.66
C GLY A 123 -0.41 10.72 43.24
N SER A 124 0.13 11.82 42.72
CA SER A 124 -0.15 12.28 41.35
C SER A 124 0.29 11.24 40.29
N PRO A 125 -0.52 11.03 39.24
CA PRO A 125 -0.19 10.09 38.16
C PRO A 125 0.73 10.72 37.12
N VAL A 126 1.48 9.88 36.41
CA VAL A 126 2.24 10.29 35.21
C VAL A 126 1.33 10.23 34.00
N ASN A 127 1.30 11.27 33.18
CA ASN A 127 0.63 11.24 31.88
C ASN A 127 1.55 10.57 30.85
N ALA A 128 1.06 9.51 30.21
CA ALA A 128 1.79 8.75 29.19
C ALA A 128 0.87 8.36 28.03
N ILE A 129 1.44 7.75 27.00
CA ILE A 129 0.71 7.30 25.80
C ILE A 129 1.08 5.84 25.55
N ILE A 130 0.06 4.99 25.36
CA ILE A 130 0.23 3.68 24.71
C ILE A 130 -0.09 3.89 23.22
N PRO A 131 0.87 3.78 22.30
CA PRO A 131 0.63 3.99 20.87
C PRO A 131 -0.40 3.00 20.31
N SER A 132 -1.26 3.50 19.42
CA SER A 132 -2.19 2.67 18.63
C SER A 132 -1.54 2.03 17.41
N ILE A 133 -0.33 2.47 17.03
CA ILE A 133 0.51 1.82 16.02
C ILE A 133 1.80 1.43 16.75
N GLN A 134 2.15 0.16 16.73
CA GLN A 134 3.26 -0.42 17.47
C GLN A 134 4.21 -1.12 16.50
N GLU A 135 5.51 -0.99 16.77
CA GLU A 135 6.55 -1.63 15.96
C GLU A 135 6.55 -3.15 16.17
N ALA A 136 6.42 -3.89 15.07
CA ALA A 136 6.39 -5.34 15.08
C ALA A 136 7.79 -5.94 15.36
N THR A 137 8.03 -6.33 16.62
CA THR A 137 9.30 -6.94 17.04
C THR A 137 9.16 -8.46 17.22
N LEU A 138 9.89 -9.25 16.42
CA LEU A 138 9.82 -10.71 16.50
C LEU A 138 10.24 -11.21 17.90
N GLY A 139 9.39 -12.03 18.50
CA GLY A 139 9.59 -12.58 19.83
C GLY A 139 9.40 -11.57 20.96
N SER A 140 9.06 -10.31 20.67
CA SER A 140 8.92 -9.23 21.66
C SER A 140 7.70 -8.33 21.42
N PHE A 141 7.57 -7.31 22.26
CA PHE A 141 6.70 -6.16 22.05
C PHE A 141 7.52 -4.94 21.62
N ASP A 142 6.82 -3.91 21.13
CA ASP A 142 7.39 -2.58 20.90
C ASP A 142 7.81 -1.92 22.23
N PRO A 143 9.11 -1.67 22.47
CA PRO A 143 9.60 -1.04 23.68
C PRO A 143 8.96 0.33 23.95
N ALA A 144 8.67 1.11 22.89
CA ALA A 144 8.04 2.42 22.98
C ALA A 144 6.61 2.36 23.56
N SER A 145 5.98 1.20 23.51
CA SER A 145 4.60 0.99 23.96
C SER A 145 4.50 0.43 25.40
N ALA A 146 5.59 -0.09 25.97
CA ALA A 146 5.59 -0.82 27.23
C ALA A 146 5.87 0.08 28.43
N ILE A 147 4.83 0.68 29.01
CA ILE A 147 5.00 1.61 30.13
C ILE A 147 5.35 0.86 31.43
N PHE A 148 6.45 1.22 32.07
CA PHE A 148 6.77 0.80 33.44
C PHE A 148 6.92 2.01 34.36
N ILE A 149 6.54 1.87 35.63
CA ILE A 149 6.66 2.92 36.63
C ILE A 149 7.34 2.40 37.90
N ALA A 150 8.20 3.21 38.51
CA ALA A 150 8.87 2.96 39.77
C ALA A 150 8.94 4.23 40.61
N THR A 151 9.21 4.07 41.90
CA THR A 151 9.50 5.18 42.80
C THR A 151 10.76 4.88 43.60
N ALA A 152 11.55 5.91 43.90
CA ALA A 152 12.75 5.82 44.73
C ALA A 152 12.81 7.03 45.68
N THR A 153 13.73 6.98 46.64
CA THR A 153 14.05 8.12 47.51
C THR A 153 15.53 8.46 47.40
N SER A 154 15.95 9.62 47.88
CA SER A 154 17.39 9.97 47.90
C SER A 154 18.23 9.02 48.77
N THR A 155 17.60 8.25 49.67
CA THR A 155 18.26 7.27 50.55
C THR A 155 18.09 5.82 50.12
N ASP A 156 17.20 5.54 49.17
CA ASP A 156 16.95 4.22 48.58
C ASP A 156 16.89 4.37 47.06
N ASP A 157 18.02 4.07 46.43
CA ASP A 157 18.30 4.24 44.99
C ASP A 157 17.74 3.10 44.13
N LYS A 158 16.91 2.22 44.71
CA LYS A 158 16.36 1.07 44.02
C LYS A 158 15.03 1.40 43.34
N LEU A 159 15.00 1.29 42.03
CA LEU A 159 13.78 1.39 41.23
C LEU A 159 13.23 -0.01 40.95
N GLN A 160 12.11 -0.34 41.58
CA GLN A 160 11.34 -1.55 41.27
C GLN A 160 10.23 -1.21 40.26
N PHE A 161 10.51 -1.45 38.98
CA PHE A 161 9.60 -1.12 37.88
C PHE A 161 8.41 -2.07 37.82
N THR A 162 7.22 -1.48 37.88
CA THR A 162 5.92 -2.14 37.77
C THR A 162 5.35 -1.88 36.38
N PRO A 163 4.96 -2.92 35.60
CA PRO A 163 4.35 -2.74 34.30
C PRO A 163 2.97 -2.09 34.42
N ALA A 164 2.67 -1.12 33.58
CA ALA A 164 1.39 -0.45 33.49
C ALA A 164 0.67 -0.81 32.17
N PHE A 165 0.63 -2.10 31.84
CA PHE A 165 0.01 -2.62 30.62
C PHE A 165 -0.34 -4.11 30.75
N ALA A 166 -1.09 -4.62 29.77
CA ALA A 166 -1.31 -6.04 29.52
C ALA A 166 -0.85 -6.42 28.11
N LEU A 167 -0.65 -7.72 27.86
CA LEU A 167 -0.12 -8.21 26.60
C LEU A 167 -1.09 -9.17 25.92
N PHE A 168 -1.19 -9.03 24.60
CA PHE A 168 -1.68 -10.09 23.73
C PHE A 168 -0.50 -10.74 23.02
N LYS A 169 -0.54 -12.06 22.87
CA LYS A 169 0.40 -12.81 22.05
C LYS A 169 -0.33 -13.30 20.80
N VAL A 170 0.29 -13.15 19.64
CA VAL A 170 -0.15 -13.74 18.38
C VAL A 170 1.01 -14.47 17.73
N ASN A 171 0.76 -15.63 17.15
CA ASN A 171 1.73 -16.34 16.33
C ASN A 171 1.45 -16.07 14.84
N VAL A 172 2.40 -15.42 14.17
CA VAL A 172 2.37 -15.16 12.73
C VAL A 172 2.98 -16.37 12.03
N ASP A 173 2.14 -17.16 11.35
CA ASP A 173 2.55 -18.36 10.60
C ASP A 173 2.08 -18.35 9.13
N VAL A 174 1.29 -17.34 8.77
CA VAL A 174 0.86 -17.03 7.41
C VAL A 174 1.98 -16.29 6.66
N ASP A 175 2.18 -16.61 5.39
CA ASP A 175 3.17 -15.96 4.55
C ASP A 175 2.79 -14.52 4.20
N ASN A 176 3.80 -13.67 4.03
CA ASN A 176 3.66 -12.30 3.51
C ASN A 176 2.76 -11.37 4.36
N VAL A 177 2.55 -11.66 5.64
CA VAL A 177 1.83 -10.77 6.56
C VAL A 177 2.62 -9.47 6.70
N VAL A 178 1.97 -8.33 6.49
CA VAL A 178 2.57 -6.99 6.62
C VAL A 178 2.00 -6.25 7.83
N GLN A 179 0.81 -6.64 8.29
CA GLN A 179 0.14 -6.01 9.42
C GLN A 179 -0.75 -6.98 10.18
N VAL A 180 -0.78 -6.83 11.50
CA VAL A 180 -1.79 -7.43 12.38
C VAL A 180 -2.53 -6.31 13.11
N SER A 181 -3.86 -6.38 13.19
CA SER A 181 -4.65 -5.44 13.96
C SER A 181 -5.49 -6.15 15.02
N LEU A 182 -5.50 -5.60 16.22
CA LEU A 182 -6.35 -6.01 17.33
C LEU A 182 -7.34 -4.88 17.64
N SER A 183 -8.63 -5.17 17.64
CA SER A 183 -9.67 -4.19 17.96
C SER A 183 -10.73 -4.74 18.90
N THR A 184 -11.48 -3.86 19.56
CA THR A 184 -12.64 -4.21 20.41
C THR A 184 -13.78 -3.21 20.18
N THR A 185 -15.01 -3.60 20.52
CA THR A 185 -16.18 -2.73 20.41
C THR A 185 -16.41 -1.85 21.65
N THR A 186 -15.83 -2.22 22.80
CA THR A 186 -16.16 -1.64 24.11
C THR A 186 -15.12 -0.62 24.57
N ASN A 187 -14.08 -1.09 25.26
CA ASN A 187 -13.08 -0.28 25.95
C ASN A 187 -11.90 0.09 25.04
N ASN A 188 -11.19 1.17 25.36
CA ASN A 188 -10.02 1.57 24.59
C ASN A 188 -8.82 0.68 24.91
N LEU A 189 -8.12 0.24 23.86
CA LEU A 189 -6.91 -0.58 23.94
C LEU A 189 -5.64 0.25 24.08
N ALA A 190 -5.65 1.47 23.54
CA ALA A 190 -4.48 2.35 23.43
C ALA A 190 -4.89 3.82 23.58
N GLY A 191 -3.91 4.71 23.60
CA GLY A 191 -4.06 6.16 23.69
C GLY A 191 -3.48 6.76 24.97
N SER A 192 -3.90 7.99 25.28
CA SER A 192 -3.44 8.74 26.45
C SER A 192 -3.91 8.10 27.76
N VAL A 193 -2.98 7.88 28.68
CA VAL A 193 -3.21 7.25 29.99
C VAL A 193 -2.61 8.06 31.13
N LYS A 194 -3.25 7.96 32.30
CA LYS A 194 -2.70 8.40 33.58
C LYS A 194 -2.25 7.16 34.36
N VAL A 195 -0.97 7.11 34.70
CA VAL A 195 -0.31 5.97 35.37
C VAL A 195 -0.08 6.31 36.84
N ALA A 196 -0.81 5.65 37.73
CA ALA A 196 -0.58 5.77 39.16
C ALA A 196 0.68 5.00 39.58
N ARG A 197 1.26 5.35 40.75
CA ARG A 197 2.41 4.65 41.35
C ARG A 197 2.24 3.13 41.48
N SER A 198 1.01 2.69 41.72
CA SER A 198 0.68 1.27 41.79
C SER A 198 0.73 0.55 40.44
N GLY A 199 1.00 1.26 39.34
CA GLY A 199 0.87 0.78 37.96
C GLY A 199 -0.56 0.82 37.41
N ASN A 200 -1.54 1.30 38.19
CA ASN A 200 -2.93 1.39 37.74
C ASN A 200 -3.12 2.46 36.68
N LEU A 201 -3.87 2.11 35.63
CA LEU A 201 -4.21 3.01 34.54
C LEU A 201 -5.56 3.70 34.74
N SER A 202 -5.65 4.93 34.25
CA SER A 202 -6.90 5.65 34.00
C SER A 202 -6.79 6.46 32.69
N ASN A 203 -7.90 7.04 32.21
CA ASN A 203 -7.90 7.82 30.97
C ASN A 203 -7.09 9.12 31.16
N GLY A 204 -6.19 9.42 30.22
CA GLY A 204 -5.64 10.76 30.04
C GLY A 204 -6.61 11.66 29.26
N SER A 205 -6.20 12.92 29.04
CA SER A 205 -6.99 13.93 28.32
C SER A 205 -6.86 13.89 26.79
N GLY A 206 -5.98 13.05 26.24
CA GLY A 206 -5.72 12.95 24.80
C GLY A 206 -6.48 11.83 24.08
N THR A 207 -6.03 11.53 22.86
CA THR A 207 -6.68 10.57 21.94
C THR A 207 -6.69 9.16 22.54
N LEU A 208 -7.85 8.49 22.43
CA LEU A 208 -8.03 7.10 22.80
C LEU A 208 -8.33 6.26 21.56
N SER A 209 -7.87 5.01 21.54
CA SER A 209 -8.10 4.09 20.42
C SER A 209 -8.64 2.75 20.89
N LYS A 210 -9.63 2.24 20.16
CA LYS A 210 -10.15 0.87 20.29
C LYS A 210 -9.43 -0.15 19.40
N THR A 211 -8.45 0.31 18.62
CA THR A 211 -7.68 -0.51 17.68
C THR A 211 -6.19 -0.28 17.89
N ILE A 212 -5.43 -1.36 17.89
CA ILE A 212 -3.98 -1.35 17.79
C ILE A 212 -3.57 -2.03 16.49
N ILE A 213 -2.60 -1.42 15.81
CA ILE A 213 -1.98 -1.91 14.60
C ILE A 213 -0.53 -2.28 14.94
N LEU A 214 -0.16 -3.52 14.65
CA LEU A 214 1.20 -4.03 14.76
C LEU A 214 1.76 -4.19 13.34
N LYS A 215 2.82 -3.45 13.02
CA LYS A 215 3.52 -3.51 11.73
C LYS A 215 4.95 -3.01 11.88
N LYS A 216 5.79 -3.22 10.86
CA LYS A 216 7.12 -2.60 10.81
C LYS A 216 7.04 -1.16 10.33
N SER A 217 7.98 -0.32 10.75
CA SER A 217 8.05 1.09 10.35
C SER A 217 8.25 1.27 8.84
N ASP A 218 8.94 0.31 8.20
CA ASP A 218 9.18 0.28 6.75
C ASP A 218 8.07 -0.43 5.95
N ASN A 219 7.00 -0.87 6.62
CA ASN A 219 5.90 -1.65 6.06
C ASN A 219 6.34 -2.98 5.39
N SER A 220 7.52 -3.50 5.71
CA SER A 220 7.99 -4.79 5.19
C SER A 220 7.27 -5.98 5.83
N VAL A 221 7.37 -7.14 5.18
CA VAL A 221 6.78 -8.40 5.67
C VAL A 221 7.31 -8.77 7.05
N LEU A 222 6.40 -9.20 7.92
CA LEU A 222 6.68 -9.75 9.24
C LEU A 222 7.29 -11.15 9.09
N ALA A 223 8.38 -11.40 9.81
CA ALA A 223 8.93 -12.75 9.91
C ALA A 223 7.93 -13.66 10.65
N LYS A 224 7.91 -14.96 10.33
CA LYS A 224 7.09 -15.92 11.07
C LYS A 224 7.56 -16.05 12.52
N GLY A 225 6.62 -16.19 13.45
CA GLY A 225 6.88 -16.40 14.86
C GLY A 225 5.95 -15.58 15.75
N ASP A 226 6.32 -15.49 17.03
CA ASP A 226 5.49 -14.86 18.05
C ASP A 226 5.70 -13.34 18.07
N TYR A 227 4.60 -12.60 18.18
CA TYR A 227 4.60 -11.16 18.39
C TYR A 227 3.70 -10.80 19.56
N TYR A 228 4.02 -9.68 20.21
CA TYR A 228 3.30 -9.21 21.39
C TYR A 228 2.75 -7.81 21.18
N ILE A 229 1.47 -7.61 21.50
CA ILE A 229 0.76 -6.33 21.38
C ILE A 229 0.54 -5.78 22.78
N VAL A 230 1.03 -4.57 23.04
CA VAL A 230 0.88 -3.88 24.32
C VAL A 230 -0.46 -3.17 24.39
N THR A 231 -1.20 -3.34 25.47
CA THR A 231 -2.54 -2.79 25.62
C THR A 231 -2.75 -2.20 27.00
N ARG A 232 -3.73 -1.31 27.11
CA ARG A 232 -4.31 -0.94 28.39
C ARG A 232 -4.96 -2.17 29.05
N PHE A 233 -4.80 -2.31 30.35
CA PHE A 233 -5.54 -3.31 31.14
C PHE A 233 -6.75 -2.66 31.82
N LEU A 234 -7.74 -3.47 32.16
CA LEU A 234 -8.97 -3.01 32.81
C LEU A 234 -8.88 -3.15 34.33
N LYS A 235 -9.61 -2.30 35.06
CA LYS A 235 -9.78 -2.48 36.51
C LYS A 235 -10.58 -3.76 36.77
N GLU A 236 -10.36 -4.36 37.93
CA GLU A 236 -11.11 -5.53 38.39
C GLU A 236 -12.63 -5.27 38.30
N GLY A 237 -13.36 -6.17 37.64
CA GLY A 237 -14.80 -6.04 37.36
C GLY A 237 -15.17 -5.41 36.01
N GLN A 238 -14.19 -4.98 35.19
CA GLN A 238 -14.40 -4.55 33.82
C GLN A 238 -13.86 -5.60 32.82
N ALA A 239 -14.63 -5.92 31.79
CA ALA A 239 -14.24 -6.85 30.75
C ALA A 239 -14.08 -6.16 29.40
N PHE A 240 -13.18 -6.68 28.57
CA PHE A 240 -13.24 -6.41 27.14
C PHE A 240 -14.21 -7.39 26.51
N GLU A 241 -15.07 -6.86 25.63
CA GLU A 241 -15.97 -7.68 24.83
C GLU A 241 -15.53 -7.65 23.36
N ASN A 242 -15.75 -8.78 22.69
CA ASN A 242 -15.65 -8.93 21.24
C ASN A 242 -14.33 -8.40 20.65
N PHE A 243 -13.23 -9.08 20.95
CA PHE A 243 -11.97 -8.81 20.26
C PHE A 243 -12.05 -9.28 18.82
N THR A 244 -11.57 -8.45 17.91
CA THR A 244 -11.28 -8.85 16.54
C THR A 244 -9.78 -8.83 16.36
N ILE A 245 -9.21 -9.99 16.05
CA ILE A 245 -7.87 -10.07 15.48
C ILE A 245 -8.00 -10.18 13.97
N LYS A 246 -7.15 -9.44 13.26
CA LYS A 246 -7.12 -9.41 11.80
C LYS A 246 -5.69 -9.31 11.31
N TYR A 247 -5.39 -9.92 10.19
CA TYR A 247 -4.13 -9.72 9.49
C TYR A 247 -4.36 -9.24 8.06
N LEU A 248 -3.33 -8.63 7.49
CA LEU A 248 -3.26 -8.18 6.11
C LEU A 248 -1.92 -8.63 5.52
N THR A 249 -1.92 -9.11 4.28
CA THR A 249 -0.70 -9.52 3.55
C THR A 249 -0.31 -8.51 2.47
N SER A 250 0.90 -8.63 1.93
CA SER A 250 1.38 -7.82 0.79
C SER A 250 0.59 -8.05 -0.50
N GLY A 251 -0.16 -9.15 -0.60
CA GLY A 251 -1.12 -9.42 -1.69
C GLY A 251 -2.53 -8.92 -1.38
N ALA A 252 -2.69 -8.03 -0.41
CA ALA A 252 -3.96 -7.52 0.08
C ALA A 252 -4.94 -8.59 0.62
N LEU A 253 -4.48 -9.81 0.88
CA LEU A 253 -5.31 -10.83 1.56
C LEU A 253 -5.54 -10.39 2.99
N SER A 254 -6.80 -10.44 3.40
CA SER A 254 -7.27 -10.04 4.71
C SER A 254 -8.13 -11.15 5.30
N ASN A 255 -7.91 -11.45 6.57
CA ASN A 255 -8.79 -12.35 7.31
C ASN A 255 -8.90 -11.89 8.76
N SER A 256 -10.04 -12.18 9.39
CA SER A 256 -10.32 -11.75 10.75
C SER A 256 -11.10 -12.78 11.54
N ARG A 257 -10.82 -12.86 12.84
CA ARG A 257 -11.60 -13.64 13.79
C ARG A 257 -12.13 -12.72 14.87
N VAL A 258 -13.45 -12.73 15.04
CA VAL A 258 -14.09 -12.15 16.23
C VAL A 258 -14.10 -13.23 17.32
N SER A 259 -13.59 -12.92 18.51
CA SER A 259 -13.75 -13.76 19.69
C SER A 259 -15.21 -13.75 20.14
N VAL A 260 -15.81 -14.91 20.37
CA VAL A 260 -17.16 -15.02 20.94
C VAL A 260 -17.12 -14.57 22.41
N SER A 261 -18.14 -13.82 22.85
CA SER A 261 -18.31 -13.42 24.25
C SER A 261 -18.34 -14.65 25.19
N GLY A 262 -17.73 -14.53 26.37
CA GLY A 262 -17.76 -15.56 27.41
C GLY A 262 -16.56 -16.52 27.49
N VAL A 263 -15.53 -16.37 26.64
CA VAL A 263 -14.29 -17.18 26.71
C VAL A 263 -13.20 -16.44 27.48
N GLY A 264 -13.26 -16.37 28.81
CA GLY A 264 -12.10 -16.04 29.68
C GLY A 264 -11.37 -14.71 29.47
N TYR A 265 -11.92 -13.80 28.67
CA TYR A 265 -11.36 -12.47 28.36
C TYR A 265 -11.76 -11.39 29.36
N ASP A 266 -12.53 -11.76 30.37
CA ASP A 266 -13.04 -10.95 31.48
C ASP A 266 -11.94 -10.48 32.45
N LYS A 267 -10.69 -10.94 32.26
CA LYS A 267 -9.56 -10.66 33.14
C LYS A 267 -8.28 -10.34 32.37
N LEU A 268 -8.34 -9.39 31.43
CA LEU A 268 -7.09 -8.78 30.93
C LEU A 268 -6.51 -7.92 32.06
N VAL A 269 -5.74 -8.55 32.93
CA VAL A 269 -5.08 -7.92 34.08
C VAL A 269 -3.62 -7.64 33.75
N ARG A 270 -3.04 -6.72 34.52
CA ARG A 270 -1.61 -6.44 34.48
C ARG A 270 -0.81 -7.74 34.63
N LYS A 271 0.29 -7.87 33.88
CA LYS A 271 1.23 -9.02 33.86
C LYS A 271 0.74 -10.29 33.16
N ASP A 272 -0.51 -10.35 32.71
CA ASP A 272 -1.00 -11.51 31.98
C ASP A 272 -0.77 -11.36 30.48
N ILE A 273 -0.45 -12.50 29.85
CA ILE A 273 -0.34 -12.65 28.41
C ILE A 273 -1.52 -13.45 27.93
N LEU A 274 -2.38 -12.79 27.17
CA LEU A 274 -3.50 -13.44 26.53
C LEU A 274 -3.07 -13.96 25.15
N ASN A 275 -2.98 -15.28 25.02
CA ASN A 275 -2.57 -15.90 23.77
C ASN A 275 -3.75 -16.03 22.81
N LEU A 276 -3.68 -15.34 21.68
CA LEU A 276 -4.66 -15.38 20.59
C LEU A 276 -4.41 -16.56 19.63
N GLY A 277 -3.32 -17.32 19.79
CA GLY A 277 -2.96 -18.43 18.92
C GLY A 277 -2.39 -17.96 17.57
N SER A 278 -2.43 -18.86 16.59
CA SER A 278 -1.85 -18.64 15.27
C SER A 278 -2.80 -17.97 14.29
N LEU A 279 -2.29 -17.14 13.39
CA LEU A 279 -3.08 -16.47 12.36
C LEU A 279 -3.72 -17.46 11.38
N SER A 280 -3.06 -18.58 11.07
CA SER A 280 -3.62 -19.65 10.24
C SER A 280 -4.88 -20.31 10.86
N SER A 281 -5.08 -20.19 12.17
CA SER A 281 -6.24 -20.73 12.89
C SER A 281 -7.47 -19.82 12.83
N ILE A 282 -7.37 -18.66 12.19
CA ILE A 282 -8.50 -17.77 11.97
C ILE A 282 -9.47 -18.47 11.00
N PRO A 283 -10.74 -18.72 11.42
CA PRO A 283 -11.70 -19.42 10.58
C PRO A 283 -12.10 -18.57 9.37
N GLY A 284 -12.48 -19.25 8.29
CA GLY A 284 -12.87 -18.62 7.04
C GLY A 284 -11.71 -18.50 6.04
N THR A 285 -12.06 -18.36 4.77
CA THR A 285 -11.09 -18.17 3.70
C THR A 285 -10.68 -16.69 3.68
N PRO A 286 -9.37 -16.37 3.72
CA PRO A 286 -8.91 -15.00 3.50
C PRO A 286 -9.45 -14.46 2.18
N SER A 287 -9.84 -13.20 2.15
CA SER A 287 -10.29 -12.52 0.94
C SER A 287 -9.41 -11.32 0.65
N VAL A 288 -9.19 -11.01 -0.63
CA VAL A 288 -8.50 -9.77 -0.98
C VAL A 288 -9.35 -8.56 -0.62
N SER A 289 -8.73 -7.57 0.02
CA SER A 289 -9.30 -6.24 0.18
C SER A 289 -8.25 -5.17 -0.08
N TRP A 290 -8.26 -4.65 -1.30
CA TRP A 290 -7.45 -3.52 -1.71
C TRP A 290 -7.81 -2.23 -0.96
N TYR A 291 -9.06 -2.07 -0.53
CA TYR A 291 -9.47 -0.95 0.32
C TYR A 291 -8.72 -0.96 1.66
N GLU A 292 -8.65 -2.11 2.32
CA GLU A 292 -7.98 -2.24 3.61
C GLU A 292 -6.46 -2.11 3.46
N TYR A 293 -5.91 -2.65 2.37
CA TYR A 293 -4.52 -2.47 2.00
C TYR A 293 -4.16 -1.00 1.81
N TYR A 294 -4.97 -0.25 1.05
CA TYR A 294 -4.81 1.18 0.88
C TYR A 294 -4.93 1.95 2.20
N GLN A 295 -5.96 1.64 3.01
CA GLN A 295 -6.20 2.34 4.27
C GLN A 295 -5.11 2.11 5.31
N ALA A 296 -4.40 0.98 5.22
CA ALA A 296 -3.22 0.67 6.02
C ALA A 296 -1.95 1.43 5.56
N GLY A 297 -2.04 2.18 4.44
CA GLY A 297 -1.00 3.06 3.93
C GLY A 297 -0.11 2.43 2.86
N TYR A 298 -0.48 1.28 2.31
CA TYR A 298 0.32 0.60 1.29
C TYR A 298 0.05 1.13 -0.12
N ASP A 299 1.06 1.00 -0.97
CA ASP A 299 1.04 1.40 -2.36
C ASP A 299 0.21 0.46 -3.23
N ILE A 300 -0.65 1.02 -4.07
CA ILE A 300 -1.38 0.29 -5.12
C ILE A 300 -0.96 0.82 -6.47
N SER A 301 -0.53 -0.08 -7.35
CA SER A 301 -0.19 0.26 -8.74
C SER A 301 -1.43 0.19 -9.64
N ILE A 302 -1.62 1.20 -10.48
CA ILE A 302 -2.63 1.30 -11.54
C ILE A 302 -1.87 1.65 -12.82
N GLY A 303 -1.58 0.66 -13.67
CA GLY A 303 -0.65 0.84 -14.78
C GLY A 303 0.71 1.34 -14.27
N SER A 304 1.23 2.41 -14.87
CA SER A 304 2.50 3.06 -14.47
C SER A 304 2.41 3.98 -13.26
N LYS A 305 1.24 4.08 -12.61
CA LYS A 305 0.97 5.04 -11.53
C LYS A 305 0.80 4.32 -10.21
N THR A 306 1.27 4.92 -9.13
CA THR A 306 1.15 4.39 -7.77
C THR A 306 0.32 5.35 -6.92
N ILE A 307 -0.60 4.80 -6.13
CA ILE A 307 -1.41 5.55 -5.17
C ILE A 307 -1.27 4.98 -3.76
N ASN A 308 -1.36 5.83 -2.75
CA ASN A 308 -1.49 5.44 -1.35
C ASN A 308 -2.23 6.50 -0.55
N LYS A 309 -2.61 6.15 0.68
CA LYS A 309 -3.35 7.03 1.59
C LYS A 309 -2.64 8.35 1.89
N SER A 310 -1.31 8.34 1.99
CA SER A 310 -0.54 9.54 2.36
C SER A 310 -0.55 10.60 1.26
N THR A 311 -0.58 10.19 -0.01
CA THR A 311 -0.56 11.09 -1.17
C THR A 311 -1.93 11.39 -1.75
N ASN A 312 -2.87 10.46 -1.62
CA ASN A 312 -4.18 10.53 -2.28
C ASN A 312 -5.35 10.71 -1.28
N GLY A 313 -5.07 10.76 0.03
CA GLY A 313 -6.05 10.97 1.09
C GLY A 313 -6.84 9.72 1.44
N ASP A 314 -7.88 9.88 2.26
CA ASP A 314 -8.78 8.77 2.62
C ASP A 314 -9.55 8.26 1.38
N ALA A 315 -9.75 6.95 1.33
CA ALA A 315 -10.59 6.33 0.31
C ALA A 315 -12.01 6.09 0.82
N GLU A 316 -12.96 6.10 -0.11
CA GLU A 316 -14.34 5.68 0.13
C GLU A 316 -14.55 4.24 -0.34
N LEU A 317 -15.20 3.40 0.48
CA LEU A 317 -15.65 2.07 0.09
C LEU A 317 -17.14 2.12 -0.27
N LEU A 318 -17.47 1.80 -1.52
CA LEU A 318 -18.83 1.65 -2.02
C LEU A 318 -19.15 0.16 -2.14
N THR A 319 -20.20 -0.30 -1.46
CA THR A 319 -20.58 -1.72 -1.45
C THR A 319 -21.96 -1.93 -2.06
N ALA A 320 -22.04 -2.77 -3.09
CA ALA A 320 -23.29 -3.23 -3.68
C ALA A 320 -23.62 -4.63 -3.13
N ASN A 321 -24.65 -4.75 -2.29
CA ASN A 321 -25.07 -6.00 -1.65
C ASN A 321 -26.30 -6.57 -2.36
N ASP A 322 -26.11 -7.57 -3.24
CA ASP A 322 -27.21 -8.24 -3.98
C ASP A 322 -28.19 -7.28 -4.67
N ALA A 323 -27.69 -6.10 -5.05
CA ALA A 323 -28.47 -5.03 -5.64
C ALA A 323 -27.62 -4.21 -6.61
N VAL A 324 -28.28 -3.39 -7.44
CA VAL A 324 -27.62 -2.40 -8.28
C VAL A 324 -27.40 -1.13 -7.48
N LEU A 325 -26.14 -0.76 -7.22
CA LEU A 325 -25.80 0.52 -6.58
C LEU A 325 -25.48 1.56 -7.66
N ALA A 326 -26.21 2.68 -7.64
CA ALA A 326 -25.93 3.79 -8.56
C ALA A 326 -24.66 4.55 -8.13
N ILE A 327 -23.71 4.70 -9.03
CA ILE A 327 -22.57 5.61 -8.84
C ILE A 327 -23.04 7.01 -9.27
N GLY A 328 -23.40 7.82 -8.28
CA GLY A 328 -23.90 9.17 -8.48
C GLY A 328 -22.87 10.11 -9.10
N LYS A 329 -23.35 11.19 -9.73
CA LYS A 329 -22.53 12.21 -10.40
C LYS A 329 -21.39 12.74 -9.51
N ALA A 330 -21.70 13.12 -8.27
CA ALA A 330 -20.74 13.66 -7.31
C ALA A 330 -19.51 12.75 -7.09
N LYS A 331 -19.69 11.42 -7.13
CA LYS A 331 -18.58 10.46 -6.94
C LYS A 331 -17.48 10.57 -8.00
N PHE A 332 -17.84 11.06 -9.19
CA PHE A 332 -16.89 11.30 -10.27
C PHE A 332 -16.31 12.72 -10.24
N GLU A 333 -17.10 13.72 -9.83
CA GLU A 333 -16.72 15.14 -9.92
C GLU A 333 -15.90 15.62 -8.72
N ASP A 334 -16.17 15.08 -7.53
CA ASP A 334 -15.48 15.46 -6.30
C ASP A 334 -14.02 14.97 -6.25
N GLY A 335 -13.63 14.07 -7.16
CA GLY A 335 -12.29 13.46 -7.16
C GLY A 335 -12.08 12.44 -6.04
N GLY A 336 -10.84 12.00 -5.87
CA GLY A 336 -10.39 11.12 -4.77
C GLY A 336 -10.53 9.63 -5.07
N VAL A 337 -10.20 8.79 -4.07
CA VAL A 337 -10.10 7.34 -4.24
C VAL A 337 -11.39 6.63 -3.84
N LYS A 338 -11.92 5.77 -4.71
CA LYS A 338 -13.11 4.94 -4.45
C LYS A 338 -12.81 3.48 -4.75
N PHE A 339 -13.17 2.63 -3.79
CA PHE A 339 -13.17 1.19 -3.92
C PHE A 339 -14.59 0.69 -4.11
N LEU A 340 -14.80 -0.16 -5.12
CA LEU A 340 -16.07 -0.79 -5.42
C LEU A 340 -16.02 -2.24 -4.93
N ARG A 341 -16.94 -2.64 -4.06
CA ARG A 341 -17.09 -4.02 -3.59
C ARG A 341 -18.45 -4.55 -4.03
N ALA A 342 -18.45 -5.60 -4.83
CA ALA A 342 -19.66 -6.36 -5.15
C ALA A 342 -19.77 -7.56 -4.20
N VAL A 343 -20.91 -7.70 -3.54
CA VAL A 343 -21.23 -8.84 -2.68
C VAL A 343 -22.39 -9.61 -3.29
N GLY A 344 -22.24 -10.92 -3.41
CA GLY A 344 -23.21 -11.79 -4.06
C GLY A 344 -23.45 -11.40 -5.52
N THR A 345 -24.68 -11.06 -5.87
CA THR A 345 -25.09 -10.60 -7.21
C THR A 345 -25.01 -9.08 -7.40
N GLY A 346 -24.45 -8.36 -6.42
CA GLY A 346 -24.33 -6.92 -6.44
C GLY A 346 -23.59 -6.39 -7.67
N THR A 347 -24.09 -5.31 -8.25
CA THR A 347 -23.47 -4.64 -9.40
C THR A 347 -23.55 -3.12 -9.24
N PHE A 348 -22.76 -2.40 -10.02
CA PHE A 348 -22.81 -0.94 -10.05
C PHE A 348 -23.43 -0.44 -11.34
N SER A 349 -24.14 0.69 -11.29
CA SER A 349 -24.66 1.36 -12.47
C SER A 349 -24.27 2.83 -12.45
N GLN A 350 -23.67 3.29 -13.53
CA GLN A 350 -23.37 4.69 -13.75
C GLN A 350 -24.60 5.32 -14.42
N THR A 351 -25.34 6.20 -13.74
CA THR A 351 -26.71 6.61 -14.12
C THR A 351 -26.85 8.06 -14.62
N ASN A 352 -25.76 8.82 -14.69
CA ASN A 352 -25.75 10.25 -15.05
C ASN A 352 -24.64 10.55 -16.07
N ASN A 353 -24.53 11.78 -16.60
CA ASN A 353 -23.38 12.20 -17.40
C ASN A 353 -22.41 13.06 -16.56
N PRO A 354 -21.59 12.48 -15.65
CA PRO A 354 -20.66 13.23 -14.83
C PRO A 354 -19.58 13.88 -15.69
N THR A 355 -18.99 14.96 -15.17
CA THR A 355 -17.84 15.61 -15.79
C THR A 355 -16.64 15.55 -14.85
N ILE A 356 -15.61 14.84 -15.27
CA ILE A 356 -14.34 14.77 -14.51
C ILE A 356 -13.64 16.13 -14.62
N THR A 357 -13.49 16.78 -13.47
CA THR A 357 -12.71 18.03 -13.31
C THR A 357 -11.58 17.88 -12.30
N ASN A 358 -11.53 16.77 -11.57
CA ASN A 358 -10.54 16.43 -10.56
C ASN A 358 -9.99 15.02 -10.83
N SER A 359 -8.87 14.66 -10.19
CA SER A 359 -8.35 13.30 -10.29
C SER A 359 -9.26 12.32 -9.54
N SER A 360 -9.80 11.34 -10.27
CA SER A 360 -10.75 10.34 -9.76
C SER A 360 -10.22 8.92 -9.96
N TYR A 361 -10.30 8.10 -8.91
CA TYR A 361 -9.82 6.72 -8.93
C TYR A 361 -10.96 5.77 -8.57
N PHE A 362 -11.22 4.78 -9.43
CA PHE A 362 -12.20 3.72 -9.20
C PHE A 362 -11.52 2.36 -9.32
N LEU A 363 -11.42 1.67 -8.19
CA LEU A 363 -10.74 0.38 -8.09
C LEU A 363 -11.74 -0.68 -7.62
N ALA A 364 -11.64 -1.89 -8.16
CA ALA A 364 -12.27 -3.05 -7.54
C ALA A 364 -11.62 -3.37 -6.18
N ASP A 365 -12.44 -3.76 -5.23
CA ASP A 365 -12.02 -4.31 -3.95
C ASP A 365 -12.38 -5.80 -3.90
N GLY A 366 -11.34 -6.64 -4.02
CA GLY A 366 -11.45 -8.08 -4.16
C GLY A 366 -10.51 -8.64 -5.23
N ASP A 367 -10.53 -9.98 -5.39
CA ASP A 367 -9.79 -10.70 -6.43
C ASP A 367 -10.48 -10.65 -7.80
N SER A 368 -11.80 -10.52 -7.78
CA SER A 368 -12.62 -10.55 -8.99
C SER A 368 -12.87 -9.16 -9.53
N ARG A 369 -12.99 -9.07 -10.86
CA ARG A 369 -13.41 -7.82 -11.50
C ARG A 369 -14.82 -7.43 -11.05
N VAL A 370 -15.02 -6.17 -10.72
CA VAL A 370 -16.33 -5.67 -10.23
C VAL A 370 -17.22 -5.23 -11.40
N PRO A 371 -18.44 -5.79 -11.55
CA PRO A 371 -19.33 -5.41 -12.64
C PRO A 371 -19.86 -3.98 -12.50
N VAL A 372 -19.68 -3.18 -13.54
CA VAL A 372 -20.19 -1.80 -13.65
C VAL A 372 -20.91 -1.64 -14.99
N ALA A 373 -22.22 -1.38 -14.95
CA ALA A 373 -23.01 -1.01 -16.10
C ALA A 373 -22.84 0.48 -16.42
N MET A 374 -22.29 0.77 -17.59
CA MET A 374 -22.07 2.13 -18.08
C MET A 374 -23.29 2.60 -18.87
N THR A 375 -24.31 3.11 -18.17
CA THR A 375 -25.58 3.50 -18.82
C THR A 375 -25.56 4.90 -19.42
N ASN A 376 -24.55 5.70 -19.10
CA ASN A 376 -24.37 7.06 -19.59
C ASN A 376 -22.89 7.35 -19.89
N VAL A 377 -22.64 8.49 -20.54
CA VAL A 377 -21.29 8.89 -20.96
C VAL A 377 -20.63 9.68 -19.84
N ILE A 378 -19.38 9.33 -19.51
CA ILE A 378 -18.54 10.17 -18.63
C ILE A 378 -17.85 11.22 -19.49
N ASN A 379 -18.07 12.48 -19.13
CA ASN A 379 -17.40 13.60 -19.77
C ASN A 379 -16.02 13.81 -19.13
N LEU A 380 -15.01 13.91 -19.97
CA LEU A 380 -13.62 14.11 -19.61
C LEU A 380 -13.27 15.57 -19.89
N ALA A 381 -12.97 16.35 -18.84
CA ALA A 381 -12.71 17.78 -18.98
C ALA A 381 -11.34 18.19 -18.40
N GLU A 382 -11.10 17.97 -17.10
CA GLU A 382 -9.83 18.30 -16.43
C GLU A 382 -9.48 17.24 -15.37
N GLY A 383 -8.21 17.18 -14.95
CA GLY A 383 -7.75 16.24 -13.94
C GLY A 383 -7.30 14.92 -14.55
N ALA A 384 -7.67 13.80 -13.91
CA ALA A 384 -7.26 12.46 -14.33
C ALA A 384 -8.34 11.42 -13.99
N LEU A 385 -8.38 10.32 -14.75
CA LEU A 385 -9.27 9.19 -14.48
C LEU A 385 -8.48 7.89 -14.44
N TYR A 386 -8.60 7.19 -13.32
CA TYR A 386 -7.93 5.91 -13.07
C TYR A 386 -8.96 4.82 -12.80
N LEU A 387 -8.94 3.76 -13.60
CA LEU A 387 -9.83 2.60 -13.46
C LEU A 387 -8.99 1.35 -13.26
N LYS A 388 -9.27 0.56 -12.21
CA LYS A 388 -8.57 -0.71 -11.97
C LYS A 388 -9.53 -1.86 -11.65
N GLY A 389 -9.37 -3.00 -12.31
CA GLY A 389 -10.06 -4.23 -11.92
C GLY A 389 -11.58 -4.22 -12.18
N LEU A 390 -12.08 -3.41 -13.11
CA LEU A 390 -13.52 -3.29 -13.35
C LEU A 390 -13.97 -4.14 -14.53
N SER A 391 -15.21 -4.66 -14.47
CA SER A 391 -15.89 -5.29 -15.59
C SER A 391 -16.95 -4.34 -16.13
N LEU A 392 -16.59 -3.58 -17.16
CA LEU A 392 -17.39 -2.52 -17.73
C LEU A 392 -18.31 -3.08 -18.81
N SER A 393 -19.62 -3.05 -18.55
CA SER A 393 -20.66 -3.45 -19.51
C SER A 393 -21.27 -2.22 -20.17
N ILE A 394 -21.34 -2.22 -21.51
CA ILE A 394 -21.60 -1.02 -22.32
C ILE A 394 -22.69 -1.29 -23.36
N SER A 395 -23.83 -1.79 -22.90
CA SER A 395 -24.95 -2.10 -23.80
C SER A 395 -25.62 -0.83 -24.34
N GLY A 396 -25.75 -0.72 -25.67
CA GLY A 396 -26.59 0.29 -26.33
C GLY A 396 -26.01 1.71 -26.42
N LYS A 397 -24.68 1.87 -26.32
CA LYS A 397 -24.00 3.17 -26.51
C LYS A 397 -23.10 3.15 -27.73
N THR A 398 -22.57 4.33 -28.09
CA THR A 398 -21.51 4.50 -29.09
C THR A 398 -20.14 4.78 -28.44
N SER A 399 -20.12 5.31 -27.20
CA SER A 399 -18.91 5.49 -26.40
C SER A 399 -19.17 5.49 -24.89
N ILE A 400 -18.14 5.21 -24.07
CA ILE A 400 -18.20 5.37 -22.60
C ILE A 400 -17.71 6.75 -22.18
N LEU A 401 -16.57 7.16 -22.72
CA LEU A 401 -15.87 8.37 -22.34
C LEU A 401 -15.93 9.36 -23.50
N ASN A 402 -16.17 10.62 -23.18
CA ASN A 402 -16.21 11.70 -24.18
C ASN A 402 -15.42 12.90 -23.69
N VAL A 403 -14.46 13.36 -24.48
CA VAL A 403 -13.73 14.59 -24.20
C VAL A 403 -14.67 15.79 -24.45
N ASN A 404 -15.01 16.52 -23.38
CA ASN A 404 -16.04 17.56 -23.37
C ASN A 404 -15.49 18.92 -22.87
N LYS A 405 -16.04 20.01 -23.42
CA LYS A 405 -15.50 21.39 -23.44
C LYS A 405 -16.13 22.34 -22.42
N ASN A 406 -16.74 21.83 -21.36
CA ASN A 406 -17.39 22.73 -20.41
C ASN A 406 -16.39 23.43 -19.46
N THR A 407 -15.09 23.11 -19.52
CA THR A 407 -14.04 23.73 -18.70
C THR A 407 -12.82 24.14 -19.52
N SER A 408 -11.90 24.90 -18.92
CA SER A 408 -10.72 25.51 -19.55
C SER A 408 -9.48 24.59 -19.61
N GLY A 409 -9.58 23.34 -19.13
CA GLY A 409 -8.44 22.43 -18.97
C GLY A 409 -8.41 21.28 -19.97
N SER A 410 -7.25 20.59 -20.04
CA SER A 410 -7.13 19.26 -20.64
C SER A 410 -6.92 18.23 -19.53
N MET A 411 -7.26 16.97 -19.79
CA MET A 411 -6.93 15.90 -18.86
C MET A 411 -5.44 15.58 -18.90
N THR A 412 -4.89 15.29 -17.74
CA THR A 412 -3.49 14.86 -17.57
C THR A 412 -3.35 13.38 -17.90
N ASP A 413 -4.16 12.53 -17.26
CA ASP A 413 -4.05 11.08 -17.40
C ASP A 413 -5.41 10.40 -17.57
N LEU A 414 -5.47 9.40 -18.46
CA LEU A 414 -6.47 8.34 -18.44
C LEU A 414 -5.72 7.01 -18.31
N VAL A 415 -5.90 6.31 -17.20
CA VAL A 415 -5.27 5.00 -16.98
C VAL A 415 -6.34 3.96 -16.70
N VAL A 416 -6.34 2.88 -17.49
CA VAL A 416 -7.24 1.75 -17.33
C VAL A 416 -6.40 0.49 -17.21
N ASP A 417 -6.52 -0.17 -16.06
CA ASP A 417 -5.67 -1.29 -15.69
C ASP A 417 -6.49 -2.51 -15.25
N ASN A 418 -6.14 -3.69 -15.74
CA ASN A 418 -6.77 -4.96 -15.38
C ASN A 418 -8.31 -4.95 -15.51
N CYS A 419 -8.86 -4.25 -16.50
CA CYS A 419 -10.30 -4.16 -16.72
C CYS A 419 -10.78 -5.14 -17.80
N TYR A 420 -12.01 -5.63 -17.64
CA TYR A 420 -12.77 -6.28 -18.69
C TYR A 420 -13.71 -5.26 -19.32
N ILE A 421 -13.67 -5.10 -20.63
CA ILE A 421 -14.43 -4.07 -21.34
C ILE A 421 -15.24 -4.78 -22.42
N ASN A 422 -16.53 -4.95 -22.15
CA ASN A 422 -17.46 -5.55 -23.09
C ASN A 422 -17.96 -4.49 -24.08
N GLN A 423 -17.32 -4.43 -25.24
CA GLN A 423 -17.58 -3.47 -26.30
C GLN A 423 -18.56 -4.02 -27.34
N ASN A 424 -19.85 -3.85 -27.06
CA ASN A 424 -20.85 -3.67 -28.12
C ASN A 424 -20.87 -2.21 -28.65
N VAL A 425 -19.80 -1.45 -28.39
CA VAL A 425 -19.62 -0.03 -28.71
C VAL A 425 -18.53 0.14 -29.76
N ALA A 426 -18.72 1.12 -30.64
CA ALA A 426 -17.73 1.49 -31.65
C ALA A 426 -16.48 2.19 -31.07
N SER A 427 -16.52 2.73 -29.85
CA SER A 427 -15.37 3.40 -29.24
C SER A 427 -15.41 3.40 -27.71
N PHE A 428 -14.25 3.35 -27.04
CA PHE A 428 -14.16 3.53 -25.58
C PHE A 428 -14.11 5.02 -25.23
N VAL A 429 -13.23 5.78 -25.90
CA VAL A 429 -13.14 7.24 -25.84
C VAL A 429 -13.47 7.84 -27.19
N THR A 430 -14.30 8.87 -27.20
CA THR A 430 -14.52 9.72 -28.37
C THR A 430 -14.16 11.18 -28.08
N THR A 431 -13.78 11.92 -29.12
CA THR A 431 -13.68 13.38 -29.06
C THR A 431 -14.80 14.00 -29.87
N ASN A 432 -15.41 15.06 -29.36
CA ASN A 432 -16.32 15.88 -30.14
C ASN A 432 -15.53 16.86 -31.03
N SER A 433 -15.79 16.84 -32.33
CA SER A 433 -15.18 17.69 -33.37
C SER A 433 -15.31 19.19 -33.10
N SER A 434 -16.27 19.60 -32.28
CA SER A 434 -16.52 20.99 -31.91
C SER A 434 -15.45 21.56 -30.95
N TYR A 435 -14.60 20.71 -30.36
CA TYR A 435 -13.78 21.04 -29.19
C TYR A 435 -12.28 20.86 -29.45
N LYS A 436 -11.79 21.54 -30.49
CA LYS A 436 -10.52 21.25 -31.15
C LYS A 436 -9.24 21.38 -30.32
N ASN A 437 -9.27 21.89 -29.09
CA ASN A 437 -8.07 22.24 -28.32
C ASN A 437 -7.92 21.48 -26.97
N TYR A 438 -8.83 20.57 -26.64
CA TYR A 438 -8.84 19.88 -25.34
C TYR A 438 -8.79 18.37 -25.50
N GLY A 439 -7.88 17.72 -24.78
CA GLY A 439 -7.57 16.30 -24.98
C GLY A 439 -7.15 15.62 -23.69
N ILE A 440 -6.44 14.49 -23.85
CA ILE A 440 -5.89 13.72 -22.73
C ILE A 440 -4.39 13.60 -22.97
N GLN A 441 -3.59 14.10 -22.05
CA GLN A 441 -2.14 14.20 -22.22
C GLN A 441 -1.45 12.85 -22.30
N CYS A 442 -1.79 11.96 -21.38
CA CYS A 442 -1.30 10.59 -21.34
C CYS A 442 -2.49 9.63 -21.26
N ILE A 443 -2.51 8.65 -22.16
CA ILE A 443 -3.48 7.55 -22.14
C ILE A 443 -2.70 6.26 -21.95
N GLU A 444 -3.11 5.47 -20.97
CA GLU A 444 -2.52 4.17 -20.68
C GLU A 444 -3.60 3.09 -20.52
N PHE A 445 -3.46 2.03 -21.30
CA PHE A 445 -4.20 0.79 -21.13
C PHE A 445 -3.21 -0.33 -20.82
N ALA A 446 -3.33 -0.90 -19.61
CA ALA A 446 -2.51 -2.01 -19.15
C ALA A 446 -3.38 -3.22 -18.77
N ASN A 447 -3.00 -4.44 -19.16
CA ASN A 447 -3.61 -5.67 -18.65
C ASN A 447 -5.12 -5.81 -18.92
N ASN A 448 -5.67 -5.15 -19.95
CA ASN A 448 -7.12 -5.15 -20.20
C ASN A 448 -7.55 -6.22 -21.19
N SER A 449 -8.83 -6.58 -21.11
CA SER A 449 -9.51 -7.40 -22.11
C SER A 449 -10.61 -6.56 -22.78
N PHE A 450 -10.54 -6.42 -24.09
CA PHE A 450 -11.51 -5.72 -24.93
C PHE A 450 -12.24 -6.72 -25.82
N ALA A 451 -13.46 -7.06 -25.43
CA ALA A 451 -14.36 -7.88 -26.24
C ALA A 451 -15.10 -6.98 -27.23
N VAL A 452 -14.90 -7.14 -28.54
CA VAL A 452 -15.57 -6.34 -29.59
C VAL A 452 -16.55 -7.17 -30.40
N SER A 453 -17.68 -6.57 -30.80
CA SER A 453 -18.69 -7.21 -31.67
C SER A 453 -19.06 -6.38 -32.91
N VAL A 454 -18.35 -5.26 -33.11
CA VAL A 454 -18.50 -4.35 -34.25
C VAL A 454 -17.14 -3.73 -34.58
N ASP A 455 -17.01 -3.14 -35.78
CA ASP A 455 -15.89 -2.25 -36.11
C ASP A 455 -15.71 -1.19 -35.02
N ALA A 456 -14.49 -1.10 -34.47
CA ALA A 456 -14.23 -0.31 -33.28
C ALA A 456 -12.93 0.49 -33.36
N ASN A 457 -12.95 1.69 -32.79
CA ASN A 457 -11.74 2.47 -32.50
C ASN A 457 -11.75 2.72 -30.99
N ILE A 458 -10.92 1.99 -30.23
CA ILE A 458 -10.89 2.09 -28.76
C ILE A 458 -10.73 3.57 -28.35
N ILE A 459 -9.74 4.25 -28.91
CA ILE A 459 -9.66 5.71 -28.89
C ILE A 459 -9.97 6.26 -30.28
N ASN A 460 -11.01 7.09 -30.38
CA ASN A 460 -11.41 7.74 -31.61
C ASN A 460 -11.33 9.28 -31.49
N VAL A 461 -10.28 9.84 -32.08
CA VAL A 461 -10.10 11.30 -32.19
C VAL A 461 -10.56 11.76 -33.58
N SER A 462 -11.45 12.74 -33.60
CA SER A 462 -12.03 13.27 -34.85
C SER A 462 -10.92 13.77 -35.78
N SER A 463 -11.03 13.47 -37.08
CA SER A 463 -10.11 14.00 -38.10
C SER A 463 -10.09 15.52 -38.20
N SER A 464 -11.17 16.18 -37.77
CA SER A 464 -11.30 17.65 -37.76
C SER A 464 -10.71 18.32 -36.51
N TYR A 465 -10.17 17.52 -35.59
CA TYR A 465 -9.57 17.98 -34.34
C TYR A 465 -8.20 18.59 -34.60
N ALA A 466 -7.98 19.84 -34.14
CA ALA A 466 -6.80 20.63 -34.50
C ALA A 466 -5.70 20.63 -33.42
N GLY A 467 -6.00 20.22 -32.20
CA GLY A 467 -5.09 20.26 -31.04
C GLY A 467 -4.58 18.87 -30.63
N ILE A 468 -4.32 17.98 -31.60
CA ILE A 468 -3.86 16.61 -31.30
C ILE A 468 -2.53 16.63 -30.53
N SER A 469 -1.77 17.73 -30.56
CA SER A 469 -0.61 17.99 -29.70
C SER A 469 -0.86 17.76 -28.21
N VAL A 470 -2.11 17.87 -27.75
CA VAL A 470 -2.45 17.56 -26.36
C VAL A 470 -2.22 16.08 -26.07
N TYR A 471 -2.47 15.17 -27.03
CA TYR A 471 -2.22 13.72 -26.90
C TYR A 471 -0.74 13.40 -27.05
N SER A 472 0.03 13.65 -26.00
CA SER A 472 1.48 13.52 -26.02
C SER A 472 1.97 12.07 -25.94
N LYS A 473 1.23 11.18 -25.26
CA LYS A 473 1.65 9.80 -25.01
C LYS A 473 0.47 8.83 -25.03
N PHE A 474 0.65 7.71 -25.73
CA PHE A 474 -0.27 6.58 -25.74
C PHE A 474 0.48 5.28 -25.40
N VAL A 475 0.07 4.62 -24.32
CA VAL A 475 0.61 3.34 -23.85
C VAL A 475 -0.49 2.30 -23.94
N PHE A 476 -0.20 1.19 -24.60
CA PHE A 476 -1.11 0.07 -24.77
C PHE A 476 -0.33 -1.22 -24.56
N ASN A 477 -0.27 -1.69 -23.32
CA ASN A 477 0.58 -2.81 -22.94
C ASN A 477 -0.22 -3.98 -22.34
N ASN A 478 0.15 -5.21 -22.71
CA ASN A 478 -0.43 -6.43 -22.12
C ASN A 478 -1.96 -6.51 -22.29
N ASN A 479 -2.53 -6.02 -23.41
CA ASN A 479 -3.97 -6.04 -23.63
C ASN A 479 -4.39 -7.13 -24.63
N TYR A 480 -5.57 -7.70 -24.39
CA TYR A 480 -6.31 -8.54 -25.33
C TYR A 480 -7.39 -7.71 -26.02
N VAL A 481 -7.44 -7.76 -27.35
CA VAL A 481 -8.50 -7.17 -28.17
C VAL A 481 -9.03 -8.26 -29.07
N TYR A 482 -10.30 -8.65 -28.93
CA TYR A 482 -10.81 -9.82 -29.62
C TYR A 482 -12.27 -9.72 -30.03
N SER A 483 -12.60 -10.34 -31.16
CA SER A 483 -13.99 -10.48 -31.61
C SER A 483 -14.74 -11.54 -30.81
N THR A 484 -15.95 -11.23 -30.36
CA THR A 484 -16.82 -12.17 -29.62
C THR A 484 -17.72 -13.03 -30.51
N ASP A 485 -17.95 -12.63 -31.77
CA ASP A 485 -18.94 -13.25 -32.66
C ASP A 485 -18.33 -14.09 -33.80
N GLY A 486 -17.00 -14.24 -33.79
CA GLY A 486 -16.28 -14.97 -34.83
C GLY A 486 -16.13 -14.21 -36.15
N THR A 487 -16.74 -13.03 -36.29
CA THR A 487 -16.53 -12.14 -37.44
C THR A 487 -15.28 -11.30 -37.21
N ASN A 488 -14.51 -11.07 -38.27
CA ASN A 488 -13.40 -10.13 -38.21
C ASN A 488 -13.93 -8.70 -38.17
N HIS A 489 -13.61 -7.97 -37.10
CA HIS A 489 -13.96 -6.55 -36.95
C HIS A 489 -12.75 -5.66 -37.17
N LYS A 490 -12.96 -4.51 -37.84
CA LYS A 490 -11.91 -3.51 -38.05
C LYS A 490 -11.66 -2.77 -36.75
N THR A 491 -10.62 -3.17 -36.03
CA THR A 491 -10.29 -2.58 -34.73
C THR A 491 -8.99 -1.78 -34.73
N SER A 492 -9.06 -0.53 -34.30
CA SER A 492 -7.88 0.30 -33.99
C SER A 492 -7.83 0.56 -32.48
N ALA A 493 -6.65 0.48 -31.87
CA ALA A 493 -6.43 0.90 -30.49
C ALA A 493 -6.45 2.44 -30.37
N PHE A 494 -5.89 3.13 -31.36
CA PHE A 494 -5.93 4.59 -31.45
C PHE A 494 -6.18 5.02 -32.89
N SER A 495 -7.09 5.97 -33.10
CA SER A 495 -7.40 6.50 -34.43
C SER A 495 -7.50 8.02 -34.44
N TYR A 496 -6.61 8.66 -35.20
CA TYR A 496 -6.66 10.05 -35.64
C TYR A 496 -6.21 10.14 -37.11
N SER A 497 -7.01 10.80 -37.95
CA SER A 497 -6.74 10.95 -39.38
C SER A 497 -6.71 12.41 -39.86
N GLY A 498 -6.54 13.36 -38.93
CA GLY A 498 -6.33 14.76 -39.29
C GLY A 498 -4.92 15.01 -39.84
N SER A 499 -4.69 16.19 -40.39
CA SER A 499 -3.45 16.55 -41.10
C SER A 499 -2.45 17.37 -40.28
N SER A 500 -2.66 17.55 -38.97
CA SER A 500 -1.76 18.36 -38.13
C SER A 500 -0.37 17.70 -38.00
N GLY A 501 0.67 18.53 -37.91
CA GLY A 501 2.08 18.10 -37.79
C GLY A 501 2.51 17.70 -36.38
N ASP A 502 1.56 17.53 -35.46
CA ASP A 502 1.83 17.26 -34.06
C ASP A 502 2.20 15.78 -33.85
N GLN A 503 3.17 15.55 -32.98
CA GLN A 503 3.80 14.25 -32.81
C GLN A 503 3.42 13.63 -31.46
N MET A 504 2.98 12.37 -31.49
CA MET A 504 2.66 11.56 -30.30
C MET A 504 3.75 10.52 -30.04
N GLU A 505 4.01 10.20 -28.76
CA GLU A 505 4.80 9.03 -28.36
C GLU A 505 3.90 7.81 -28.18
N VAL A 506 4.26 6.69 -28.80
CA VAL A 506 3.50 5.43 -28.72
C VAL A 506 4.35 4.32 -28.13
N GLU A 507 3.79 3.65 -27.14
CA GLU A 507 4.31 2.40 -26.59
C GLU A 507 3.23 1.33 -26.69
N MET A 508 3.54 0.22 -27.36
CA MET A 508 2.59 -0.84 -27.60
C MET A 508 3.28 -2.21 -27.47
N ASN A 509 3.22 -2.83 -26.30
CA ASN A 509 3.98 -4.05 -26.02
C ASN A 509 3.10 -5.22 -25.56
N ASN A 510 3.44 -6.43 -25.99
CA ASN A 510 2.82 -7.68 -25.54
C ASN A 510 1.28 -7.68 -25.68
N ASN A 511 0.73 -7.18 -26.79
CA ASN A 511 -0.72 -7.19 -27.01
C ASN A 511 -1.14 -8.32 -27.95
N LEU A 512 -2.38 -8.79 -27.81
CA LEU A 512 -3.02 -9.72 -28.73
C LEU A 512 -4.25 -9.08 -29.37
N PHE A 513 -4.27 -9.02 -30.70
CA PHE A 513 -5.43 -8.66 -31.51
C PHE A 513 -5.95 -9.91 -32.20
N TYR A 514 -7.00 -10.52 -31.64
CA TYR A 514 -7.53 -11.80 -32.10
C TYR A 514 -8.82 -11.61 -32.91
N ASN A 515 -8.79 -12.05 -34.16
CA ASN A 515 -9.88 -11.91 -35.11
C ASN A 515 -10.29 -10.45 -35.31
N THR A 516 -9.29 -9.58 -35.33
CA THR A 516 -9.47 -8.16 -35.65
C THR A 516 -8.35 -7.75 -36.59
N ALA A 517 -8.69 -6.99 -37.63
CA ALA A 517 -7.71 -6.49 -38.58
C ALA A 517 -8.11 -5.10 -39.06
N ALA A 518 -7.17 -4.18 -39.00
CA ALA A 518 -7.36 -2.81 -39.46
C ALA A 518 -6.23 -2.38 -40.40
N ALA A 519 -6.54 -1.35 -41.19
CA ALA A 519 -5.55 -0.58 -41.93
C ALA A 519 -4.73 0.34 -41.01
N GLY A 520 -4.27 -0.18 -39.87
CA GLY A 520 -3.60 0.55 -38.79
C GLY A 520 -4.28 0.29 -37.45
N THR A 521 -3.65 -0.52 -36.60
CA THR A 521 -4.03 -0.62 -35.17
C THR A 521 -3.82 0.71 -34.46
N ILE A 522 -2.76 1.44 -34.82
CA ILE A 522 -2.51 2.83 -34.48
C ILE A 522 -2.61 3.65 -35.77
N LYS A 523 -3.60 4.54 -35.85
CA LYS A 523 -3.71 5.52 -36.93
C LYS A 523 -3.39 6.91 -36.39
N HIS A 524 -2.34 7.51 -36.92
CA HIS A 524 -1.91 8.85 -36.54
C HIS A 524 -1.13 9.50 -37.67
N ASN A 525 -1.14 10.83 -37.77
CA ASN A 525 -0.47 11.53 -38.87
C ASN A 525 1.06 11.49 -38.75
N THR A 526 1.60 11.92 -37.60
CA THR A 526 3.05 11.93 -37.32
C THR A 526 3.35 11.38 -35.92
N LEU A 527 4.44 10.63 -35.74
CA LEU A 527 4.84 10.11 -34.43
C LEU A 527 6.23 10.65 -34.05
N LYS A 528 6.42 10.92 -32.75
CA LYS A 528 7.70 11.40 -32.20
C LYS A 528 8.61 10.23 -31.82
N LYS A 529 7.99 9.20 -31.23
CA LYS A 529 8.65 8.00 -30.73
C LYS A 529 7.69 6.84 -30.88
N VAL A 530 8.21 5.70 -31.30
CA VAL A 530 7.45 4.45 -31.33
C VAL A 530 8.27 3.32 -30.72
N THR A 531 7.66 2.64 -29.76
CA THR A 531 8.14 1.39 -29.20
C THR A 531 7.05 0.36 -29.35
N ALA A 532 7.33 -0.73 -30.06
CA ALA A 532 6.37 -1.82 -30.19
C ALA A 532 7.05 -3.18 -30.26
N LYS A 533 6.79 -4.01 -29.26
CA LYS A 533 7.45 -5.29 -29.08
C LYS A 533 6.45 -6.39 -28.79
N TYR A 534 6.69 -7.57 -29.38
CA TYR A 534 5.99 -8.80 -29.02
C TYR A 534 4.47 -8.73 -29.14
N ASN A 535 3.97 -7.87 -30.04
CA ASN A 535 2.55 -7.85 -30.36
C ASN A 535 2.21 -8.98 -31.33
N LEU A 536 1.04 -9.59 -31.13
CA LEU A 536 0.48 -10.58 -32.01
C LEU A 536 -0.84 -10.07 -32.59
N VAL A 537 -0.97 -10.14 -33.92
CA VAL A 537 -2.20 -9.81 -34.64
C VAL A 537 -2.66 -10.98 -35.49
N TRP A 538 -3.95 -11.27 -35.44
CA TRP A 538 -4.55 -12.40 -36.14
C TRP A 538 -5.94 -12.07 -36.68
N THR A 539 -6.27 -12.63 -37.85
CA THR A 539 -7.61 -12.51 -38.44
C THR A 539 -8.02 -13.77 -39.21
N ALA A 540 -9.27 -14.21 -39.04
CA ALA A 540 -9.81 -15.35 -39.76
C ALA A 540 -10.16 -15.01 -41.22
N ASP A 541 -10.63 -13.78 -41.48
CA ASP A 541 -10.96 -13.25 -42.82
C ASP A 541 -10.95 -11.71 -42.80
N ALA A 542 -10.00 -11.09 -43.48
CA ALA A 542 -9.97 -9.64 -43.69
C ALA A 542 -10.17 -9.20 -45.15
N SER A 543 -11.01 -9.93 -45.89
CA SER A 543 -11.35 -9.63 -47.29
C SER A 543 -11.90 -8.21 -47.51
N GLY A 544 -12.56 -7.62 -46.50
CA GLY A 544 -13.10 -6.26 -46.54
C GLY A 544 -12.12 -5.11 -46.26
N LEU A 545 -10.81 -5.36 -46.21
CA LEU A 545 -9.79 -4.31 -46.06
C LEU A 545 -9.36 -3.74 -47.42
N ASP A 546 -9.52 -2.43 -47.59
CA ASP A 546 -9.13 -1.71 -48.82
C ASP A 546 -7.60 -1.63 -49.00
N SER A 547 -6.83 -1.90 -47.94
CA SER A 547 -5.36 -1.82 -47.92
C SER A 547 -4.73 -2.97 -47.14
N ASN A 548 -3.39 -2.99 -47.03
CA ASN A 548 -2.70 -3.98 -46.20
C ASN A 548 -3.11 -3.82 -44.73
N ALA A 549 -3.24 -4.94 -44.04
CA ALA A 549 -3.37 -4.95 -42.59
C ALA A 549 -2.02 -4.51 -41.97
N LYS A 550 -2.08 -3.64 -40.96
CA LYS A 550 -0.86 -3.05 -40.38
C LYS A 550 -1.01 -2.61 -38.95
N LEU A 551 0.11 -2.63 -38.21
CA LEU A 551 0.18 -2.07 -36.86
C LEU A 551 0.09 -0.54 -36.90
N PHE A 552 0.84 0.13 -37.78
CA PHE A 552 0.87 1.58 -37.87
C PHE A 552 0.34 2.08 -39.22
N GLY A 553 -0.83 2.71 -39.20
CA GLY A 553 -1.42 3.42 -40.35
C GLY A 553 -1.13 4.90 -40.29
N MET A 554 -0.04 5.36 -40.93
CA MET A 554 0.36 6.77 -40.89
C MET A 554 0.06 7.49 -42.20
N THR A 555 -0.51 8.69 -42.09
CA THR A 555 -0.85 9.51 -43.26
C THR A 555 0.29 10.41 -43.72
N SER A 556 1.19 10.84 -42.82
CA SER A 556 2.39 11.59 -43.21
C SER A 556 3.55 10.64 -43.56
N LYS A 557 4.45 11.10 -44.43
CA LYS A 557 5.68 10.39 -44.81
C LYS A 557 6.90 10.87 -44.03
N THR A 558 6.69 11.46 -42.86
CA THR A 558 7.76 12.04 -42.04
C THR A 558 8.51 10.94 -41.30
N ALA A 559 9.84 11.02 -41.25
CA ALA A 559 10.65 10.09 -40.47
C ALA A 559 10.34 10.22 -38.98
N ILE A 560 10.27 9.09 -38.27
CA ILE A 560 10.09 9.05 -36.82
C ILE A 560 11.48 9.12 -36.17
N PRO A 561 11.74 10.11 -35.29
CA PRO A 561 13.06 10.28 -34.67
C PRO A 561 13.57 9.07 -33.89
N THR A 562 12.69 8.41 -33.12
CA THR A 562 13.05 7.31 -32.23
C THR A 562 12.17 6.10 -32.48
N VAL A 563 12.79 5.00 -32.92
CA VAL A 563 12.09 3.76 -33.32
C VAL A 563 12.70 2.56 -32.62
N ASP A 564 11.88 1.79 -31.90
CA ASP A 564 12.22 0.49 -31.32
C ASP A 564 11.06 -0.49 -31.55
N VAL A 565 10.99 -1.01 -32.79
CA VAL A 565 9.89 -1.86 -33.25
C VAL A 565 10.47 -3.19 -33.69
N VAL A 566 10.30 -4.21 -32.85
CA VAL A 566 10.93 -5.52 -33.01
C VAL A 566 10.00 -6.64 -32.57
N ASN A 567 10.19 -7.84 -33.13
CA ASN A 567 9.50 -9.06 -32.69
C ASN A 567 7.97 -8.90 -32.64
N ASN A 568 7.35 -8.36 -33.69
CA ASN A 568 5.89 -8.31 -33.80
C ASN A 568 5.45 -9.34 -34.85
N ALA A 569 4.38 -10.09 -34.58
CA ALA A 569 3.92 -11.18 -35.41
C ALA A 569 2.50 -10.95 -35.93
N GLY A 570 2.23 -11.39 -37.16
CA GLY A 570 0.95 -11.24 -37.82
C GLY A 570 0.65 -12.39 -38.78
N TYR A 571 -0.53 -12.98 -38.67
CA TYR A 571 -0.94 -14.13 -39.48
C TYR A 571 -2.47 -14.18 -39.70
N GLY A 572 -2.93 -15.19 -40.44
CA GLY A 572 -4.34 -15.36 -40.80
C GLY A 572 -4.64 -15.08 -42.27
N THR A 573 -5.93 -15.08 -42.63
CA THR A 573 -6.39 -14.98 -44.02
C THR A 573 -6.68 -13.54 -44.40
N LEU A 574 -5.97 -13.04 -45.41
CA LEU A 574 -6.17 -11.70 -45.98
C LEU A 574 -6.69 -11.79 -47.42
N ALA A 575 -7.28 -10.71 -47.93
CA ALA A 575 -7.70 -10.63 -49.32
C ALA A 575 -6.52 -10.87 -50.29
N THR A 576 -6.80 -11.41 -51.49
CA THR A 576 -5.78 -11.65 -52.52
C THR A 576 -4.91 -10.41 -52.77
N GLY A 577 -3.59 -10.57 -52.68
CA GLY A 577 -2.62 -9.49 -52.87
C GLY A 577 -2.41 -8.57 -51.67
N LYS A 578 -3.09 -8.82 -50.54
CA LYS A 578 -2.85 -8.13 -49.26
C LYS A 578 -1.91 -8.93 -48.37
N LYS A 579 -1.21 -8.23 -47.48
CA LYS A 579 -0.27 -8.83 -46.52
C LYS A 579 -0.27 -8.06 -45.21
N TRP A 580 0.25 -8.68 -44.16
CA TRP A 580 0.61 -7.99 -42.92
C TRP A 580 1.85 -7.13 -43.14
N THR A 581 1.80 -5.90 -42.63
CA THR A 581 2.92 -4.96 -42.69
C THR A 581 3.06 -4.20 -41.38
N ILE A 582 4.27 -3.80 -41.01
CA ILE A 582 4.45 -3.02 -39.77
C ILE A 582 3.89 -1.60 -39.94
N ALA A 583 4.16 -0.98 -41.09
CA ALA A 583 3.70 0.35 -41.48
C ALA A 583 3.68 0.48 -43.02
N ASP A 584 3.21 1.61 -43.52
CA ASP A 584 3.36 1.96 -44.94
C ASP A 584 4.84 2.05 -45.34
N ALA A 585 5.17 1.62 -46.56
CA ALA A 585 6.56 1.44 -47.00
C ALA A 585 7.44 2.68 -46.84
N THR A 586 6.85 3.88 -46.94
CA THR A 586 7.56 5.16 -46.83
C THR A 586 7.91 5.56 -45.39
N VAL A 587 7.39 4.85 -44.38
CA VAL A 587 7.55 5.23 -42.96
C VAL A 587 8.24 4.13 -42.13
N ASN A 588 8.76 3.10 -42.80
CA ASN A 588 9.30 1.88 -42.18
C ASN A 588 10.80 1.97 -41.81
N THR A 589 11.44 3.13 -41.94
CA THR A 589 12.88 3.26 -41.65
C THR A 589 13.15 2.97 -40.17
N GLY A 590 13.91 1.92 -39.88
CA GLY A 590 14.28 1.51 -38.52
C GLY A 590 13.30 0.56 -37.82
N MET A 591 12.13 0.27 -38.39
CA MET A 591 11.22 -0.74 -37.84
C MET A 591 11.51 -2.12 -38.46
N LYS A 592 11.50 -3.18 -37.65
CA LYS A 592 11.57 -4.55 -38.18
C LYS A 592 10.23 -4.96 -38.79
N ALA A 593 10.29 -5.75 -39.85
CA ALA A 593 9.10 -6.30 -40.49
C ALA A 593 8.28 -7.18 -39.52
N ILE A 594 6.98 -7.27 -39.78
CA ILE A 594 6.13 -8.25 -39.11
C ILE A 594 6.62 -9.65 -39.45
N ILE A 595 6.78 -10.47 -38.43
CA ILE A 595 7.09 -11.89 -38.52
C ILE A 595 5.80 -12.63 -38.88
N VAL A 596 5.89 -13.55 -39.83
CA VAL A 596 4.81 -14.51 -40.10
C VAL A 596 5.17 -15.80 -39.34
N PRO A 597 4.44 -16.15 -38.27
CA PRO A 597 4.59 -17.41 -37.55
C PRO A 597 4.62 -18.64 -38.48
N GLU A 598 5.47 -19.62 -38.13
CA GLU A 598 5.54 -20.91 -38.84
C GLU A 598 4.44 -21.89 -38.41
N SER A 599 3.93 -21.71 -37.19
CA SER A 599 2.85 -22.45 -36.55
C SER A 599 1.85 -21.46 -35.94
N ASP A 600 0.65 -21.92 -35.56
CA ASP A 600 -0.33 -21.07 -34.87
C ASP A 600 0.20 -20.71 -33.47
N PRO A 601 0.44 -19.41 -33.18
CA PRO A 601 0.92 -18.99 -31.87
C PRO A 601 -0.08 -19.16 -30.72
N ILE A 602 -1.36 -19.40 -31.03
CA ILE A 602 -2.43 -19.49 -30.03
C ILE A 602 -2.78 -20.96 -29.81
N ALA A 603 -2.43 -21.48 -28.63
CA ALA A 603 -2.72 -22.86 -28.25
C ALA A 603 -4.19 -23.07 -27.88
N SER A 604 -4.82 -22.07 -27.25
CA SER A 604 -6.25 -22.06 -26.96
C SER A 604 -6.81 -20.64 -26.93
N ALA A 605 -8.06 -20.50 -27.36
CA ALA A 605 -8.80 -19.24 -27.34
C ALA A 605 -10.23 -19.49 -26.86
N ASP A 606 -10.61 -18.85 -25.77
CA ASP A 606 -12.00 -18.75 -25.30
C ASP A 606 -12.47 -17.30 -25.42
N THR A 607 -13.17 -17.02 -26.52
CA THR A 607 -13.71 -15.68 -26.80
C THR A 607 -14.93 -15.33 -25.96
N ALA A 608 -15.52 -16.27 -25.23
CA ALA A 608 -16.62 -15.97 -24.30
C ALA A 608 -16.07 -15.38 -22.99
N THR A 609 -14.93 -15.89 -22.52
CA THR A 609 -14.29 -15.45 -21.28
C THR A 609 -13.12 -14.49 -21.50
N GLY A 610 -12.63 -14.36 -22.74
CA GLY A 610 -11.47 -13.54 -23.08
C GLY A 610 -10.15 -14.15 -22.60
N VAL A 611 -10.11 -15.47 -22.44
CA VAL A 611 -8.93 -16.22 -21.99
C VAL A 611 -8.22 -16.80 -23.20
N PHE A 612 -6.93 -16.50 -23.32
CA PHE A 612 -6.07 -16.97 -24.41
C PHE A 612 -4.81 -17.59 -23.80
N THR A 613 -4.37 -18.71 -24.36
CA THR A 613 -3.10 -19.34 -24.00
C THR A 613 -2.19 -19.39 -25.22
N MET A 614 -0.96 -18.92 -25.06
CA MET A 614 0.06 -18.95 -26.11
C MET A 614 0.69 -20.35 -26.21
N ALA A 615 1.08 -20.75 -27.42
CA ALA A 615 1.94 -21.92 -27.61
C ALA A 615 3.33 -21.65 -27.00
N THR A 616 4.00 -22.70 -26.51
CA THR A 616 5.27 -22.59 -25.76
C THR A 616 6.33 -21.77 -26.51
N GLU A 617 6.45 -21.96 -27.82
CA GLU A 617 7.42 -21.24 -28.64
C GLU A 617 7.11 -19.74 -28.83
N TYR A 618 5.89 -19.29 -28.49
CA TYR A 618 5.44 -17.90 -28.56
C TYR A 618 5.05 -17.32 -27.20
N GLU A 619 5.49 -17.90 -26.07
CA GLU A 619 5.27 -17.36 -24.71
C GLU A 619 5.82 -15.93 -24.54
N ALA A 620 6.74 -15.50 -25.39
CA ALA A 620 7.22 -14.11 -25.39
C ALA A 620 6.22 -13.12 -26.04
N TYR A 621 5.23 -13.60 -26.80
CA TYR A 621 4.28 -12.79 -27.57
C TYR A 621 2.92 -12.69 -26.89
N GLY A 622 2.26 -11.54 -27.07
CA GLY A 622 0.94 -11.29 -26.51
C GLY A 622 0.96 -11.22 -24.98
N PRO A 623 -0.21 -10.96 -24.37
CA PRO A 623 -0.24 -10.73 -22.94
C PRO A 623 0.03 -12.02 -22.17
N GLN A 624 0.77 -11.88 -21.07
CA GLN A 624 1.03 -12.95 -20.12
C GLN A 624 0.11 -12.72 -18.92
N LEU A 625 -0.74 -13.69 -18.61
CA LEU A 625 -1.63 -13.69 -17.44
C LEU A 625 -0.94 -14.26 -16.21
#